data_AF-L8DNH4-F1
#
_entry.id   AF-L8DNH4-F1
#
_cell.length_a   1.000
_cell.length_b   1.000
_cell.length_c   1.000
_cell.angle_alpha   90.00
_cell.angle_beta   90.00
_cell.angle_gamma   90.00
#
_symmetry.space_group_name_H-M   'P 1'
#
loop_
_entity.id
_entity.type
_entity.pdbx_description
1 polymer ?
#
loop_
_entity_poly.entity_id
_entity_poly.type
_entity_poly.pdbx_seq_one_letter_code
_entity_poly.pdbx_strand_id
1 'polypeptide(L)'
;MGDVIEFVPRFFLTDRQRRLMRIHAGVCADGAYDDIEERGDDPVDPTDWWDLFDRLPECTYNESTLWRRQMARSFDDLAEDLDAGRLPRPRTMAEQLALMIVILQASAALSDAEYGEDVAALDAHPHDGDWDAVSDGLMDDRDAEAFYHPATAVQWLQIFPCDTWFAPRLGEQPRDSRRGFRR
;
A
#
# COMPACT_ATOMS: atom_id res chain seq x y z
N MET A 1 -23.42 29.27 23.85
CA MET A 1 -23.40 28.65 22.50
C MET A 1 -21.93 28.50 22.19
N GLY A 2 -21.36 27.33 22.49
CA GLY A 2 -19.93 27.08 22.31
C GLY A 2 -19.68 26.83 20.83
N ASP A 3 -18.74 27.57 20.25
CA ASP A 3 -18.23 27.26 18.91
C ASP A 3 -17.69 25.84 18.95
N VAL A 4 -18.36 24.96 18.20
CA VAL A 4 -17.80 23.65 17.85
C VAL A 4 -16.67 23.97 16.90
N ILE A 5 -15.44 23.91 17.39
CA ILE A 5 -14.25 23.91 16.53
C ILE A 5 -14.37 22.65 15.68
N GLU A 6 -14.83 22.82 14.45
CA GLU A 6 -14.82 21.77 13.45
C GLU A 6 -13.35 21.40 13.24
N PHE A 7 -12.98 20.19 13.63
CA PHE A 7 -11.66 19.65 13.38
C PHE A 7 -11.54 19.44 11.87
N VAL A 8 -11.05 20.44 11.15
CA VAL A 8 -10.63 20.27 9.77
C VAL A 8 -9.45 19.30 9.81
N PRO A 9 -9.55 18.10 9.21
CA PRO A 9 -8.42 17.21 9.13
C PRO A 9 -7.28 17.97 8.45
N ARG A 10 -6.10 18.00 9.07
CA ARG A 10 -4.92 18.71 8.55
C ARG A 10 -4.46 18.16 7.18
N PHE A 11 -5.01 17.03 6.75
CA PHE A 11 -4.69 16.32 5.51
C PHE A 11 -5.96 15.76 4.86
N PHE A 12 -6.04 15.84 3.53
CA PHE A 12 -7.09 15.22 2.71
C PHE A 12 -6.49 14.70 1.40
N LEU A 13 -7.12 13.68 0.82
CA LEU A 13 -6.86 13.24 -0.55
C LEU A 13 -7.76 14.01 -1.51
N THR A 14 -7.20 14.51 -2.61
CA THR A 14 -8.03 14.98 -3.73
C THR A 14 -8.81 13.81 -4.33
N ASP A 15 -9.88 14.08 -5.08
CA ASP A 15 -10.67 13.02 -5.69
C ASP A 15 -9.86 12.20 -6.69
N ARG A 16 -8.96 12.85 -7.45
CA ARG A 16 -8.05 12.15 -8.36
C ARG A 16 -7.03 11.29 -7.62
N GLN A 17 -6.42 11.81 -6.54
CA GLN A 17 -5.50 11.02 -5.71
C GLN A 17 -6.20 9.80 -5.12
N ARG A 18 -7.38 9.99 -4.51
CA ARG A 18 -8.18 8.89 -3.96
C ARG A 18 -8.52 7.86 -5.02
N ARG A 19 -8.96 8.30 -6.21
CA ARG A 19 -9.34 7.39 -7.29
C ARG A 19 -8.16 6.60 -7.83
N LEU A 20 -7.02 7.26 -8.08
CA LEU A 20 -5.80 6.61 -8.55
C LEU A 20 -5.28 5.61 -7.54
N MET A 21 -5.17 5.98 -6.26
CA MET A 21 -4.75 5.07 -5.20
C MET A 21 -5.67 3.84 -5.12
N ARG A 22 -6.98 4.03 -5.29
CA ARG A 22 -7.94 2.93 -5.26
C ARG A 22 -7.71 1.97 -6.43
N ILE A 23 -7.52 2.52 -7.64
CA ILE A 23 -7.23 1.72 -8.83
C ILE A 23 -5.94 0.92 -8.63
N HIS A 24 -4.86 1.58 -8.21
CA HIS A 24 -3.56 0.94 -8.06
C HIS A 24 -3.49 -0.04 -6.88
N ALA A 25 -4.25 0.19 -5.80
CA ALA A 25 -4.44 -0.82 -4.77
C ALA A 25 -5.09 -2.09 -5.33
N GLY A 26 -6.10 -1.94 -6.21
CA GLY A 26 -6.69 -3.08 -6.92
C GLY A 26 -5.72 -3.78 -7.87
N VAL A 27 -4.98 -3.02 -8.68
CA VAL A 27 -3.98 -3.56 -9.63
C VAL A 27 -2.87 -4.31 -8.89
N CYS A 28 -2.34 -3.74 -7.80
CA CYS A 28 -1.36 -4.43 -6.98
C CYS A 28 -1.95 -5.70 -6.37
N ALA A 29 -3.17 -5.67 -5.83
CA ALA A 29 -3.80 -6.87 -5.29
C ALA A 29 -3.91 -7.97 -6.36
N ASP A 30 -4.44 -7.64 -7.54
CA ASP A 30 -4.59 -8.60 -8.64
C ASP A 30 -3.24 -9.17 -9.07
N GLY A 31 -2.23 -8.32 -9.30
CA GLY A 31 -0.87 -8.78 -9.64
C GLY A 31 -0.24 -9.66 -8.55
N ALA A 32 -0.49 -9.36 -7.27
CA ALA A 32 -0.04 -10.23 -6.17
C ALA A 32 -0.68 -11.62 -6.24
N TYR A 33 -2.00 -11.68 -6.49
CA TYR A 33 -2.70 -12.97 -6.58
C TYR A 33 -2.31 -13.73 -7.85
N ASP A 34 -2.08 -13.05 -8.96
CA ASP A 34 -1.60 -13.66 -10.21
C ASP A 34 -0.20 -14.27 -10.01
N ASP A 35 0.75 -13.55 -9.38
CA ASP A 35 2.06 -14.08 -8.98
C ASP A 35 1.92 -15.33 -8.06
N ILE A 36 0.98 -15.31 -7.11
CA ILE A 36 0.72 -16.46 -6.21
C ILE A 36 0.19 -17.68 -6.98
N GLU A 37 -0.74 -17.47 -7.90
CA GLU A 37 -1.35 -18.55 -8.68
C GLU A 37 -0.35 -19.19 -9.65
N GLU A 38 0.52 -18.40 -10.26
CA GLU A 38 1.51 -18.89 -11.21
C GLU A 38 2.73 -19.53 -10.53
N ARG A 39 3.24 -18.91 -9.45
CA ARG A 39 4.56 -19.24 -8.87
C ARG A 39 4.47 -19.85 -7.46
N GLY A 40 3.36 -19.70 -6.75
CA GLY A 40 3.20 -20.24 -5.40
C GLY A 40 4.23 -19.70 -4.40
N ASP A 41 5.08 -20.58 -3.87
CA ASP A 41 6.20 -20.28 -2.98
C ASP A 41 7.57 -20.26 -3.68
N ASP A 42 7.62 -20.36 -5.00
CA ASP A 42 8.87 -20.24 -5.76
C ASP A 42 9.52 -18.88 -5.43
N PRO A 43 10.83 -18.85 -5.10
CA PRO A 43 11.54 -17.62 -4.78
C PRO A 43 11.45 -16.60 -5.92
N VAL A 44 11.34 -15.32 -5.55
CA VAL A 44 11.39 -14.23 -6.53
C VAL A 44 12.77 -14.14 -7.15
N ASP A 45 12.83 -14.33 -8.46
CA ASP A 45 13.99 -14.02 -9.30
C ASP A 45 13.71 -12.70 -10.04
N PRO A 46 14.43 -11.60 -9.73
CA PRO A 46 14.18 -10.29 -10.35
C PRO A 46 14.59 -10.23 -11.84
N THR A 47 15.16 -11.31 -12.39
CA THR A 47 15.43 -11.42 -13.83
C THR A 47 14.26 -12.02 -14.63
N ASP A 48 13.32 -12.65 -13.93
CA ASP A 48 12.05 -13.13 -14.47
C ASP A 48 10.98 -12.02 -14.47
N TRP A 49 9.90 -12.24 -15.23
CA TRP A 49 8.72 -11.39 -15.12
C TRP A 49 7.90 -11.75 -13.88
N TRP A 50 7.59 -10.71 -13.08
CA TRP A 50 6.66 -10.74 -11.94
C TRP A 50 5.70 -9.57 -12.08
N ASP A 51 4.45 -9.78 -11.67
CA ASP A 51 3.45 -8.73 -11.72
C ASP A 51 3.55 -7.77 -10.53
N LEU A 52 4.00 -8.25 -9.36
CA LEU A 52 4.19 -7.42 -8.17
C LEU A 52 5.38 -7.79 -7.27
N PHE A 53 5.64 -9.06 -7.00
CA PHE A 53 6.52 -9.42 -5.87
C PHE A 53 8.00 -9.02 -6.04
N ASP A 54 8.44 -8.77 -7.27
CA ASP A 54 9.74 -8.15 -7.58
C ASP A 54 9.86 -6.68 -7.13
N ARG A 55 8.73 -6.03 -6.79
CA ARG A 55 8.69 -4.66 -6.23
C ARG A 55 8.77 -4.63 -4.70
N LEU A 56 8.69 -5.78 -4.04
CA LEU A 56 8.87 -5.86 -2.59
C LEU A 56 10.37 -5.85 -2.23
N PRO A 57 10.73 -5.58 -0.97
CA PRO A 57 12.10 -5.71 -0.52
C PRO A 57 12.63 -7.14 -0.70
N GLU A 58 13.91 -7.28 -1.06
CA GLU A 58 14.56 -8.58 -1.32
C GLU A 58 14.43 -9.58 -0.15
N CYS A 59 14.32 -9.08 1.09
CA CYS A 59 14.11 -9.93 2.26
C CYS A 59 12.79 -10.72 2.24
N THR A 60 11.85 -10.35 1.36
CA THR A 60 10.57 -11.03 1.19
C THR A 60 10.57 -12.09 0.09
N TYR A 61 11.64 -12.18 -0.71
CA TYR A 61 11.63 -12.99 -1.94
C TYR A 61 11.45 -14.50 -1.69
N ASN A 62 11.78 -14.97 -0.49
CA ASN A 62 11.64 -16.38 -0.10
C ASN A 62 10.43 -16.63 0.82
N GLU A 63 9.54 -15.64 0.97
CA GLU A 63 8.39 -15.77 1.85
C GLU A 63 7.32 -16.70 1.29
N SER A 64 6.67 -17.45 2.19
CA SER A 64 5.69 -18.47 1.84
C SER A 64 4.45 -17.93 1.10
N THR A 65 3.73 -18.81 0.41
CA THR A 65 2.42 -18.50 -0.20
C THR A 65 1.45 -17.85 0.80
N LEU A 66 1.45 -18.28 2.07
CA LEU A 66 0.58 -17.70 3.09
C LEU A 66 0.97 -16.25 3.40
N TRP A 67 2.27 -15.97 3.52
CA TRP A 67 2.77 -14.60 3.69
C TRP A 67 2.39 -13.74 2.49
N ARG A 68 2.62 -14.24 1.28
CA ARG A 68 2.27 -13.58 0.01
C ARG A 68 0.77 -13.26 -0.07
N ARG A 69 -0.10 -14.19 0.35
CA ARG A 69 -1.55 -13.97 0.40
C ARG A 69 -1.95 -12.89 1.42
N GLN A 70 -1.25 -12.81 2.56
CA GLN A 70 -1.46 -11.73 3.52
C GLN A 70 -0.98 -10.38 2.98
N MET A 71 0.10 -10.37 2.19
CA MET A 71 0.58 -9.18 1.51
C MET A 71 -0.41 -8.71 0.43
N ALA A 72 -0.88 -9.62 -0.44
CA ALA A 72 -1.92 -9.36 -1.44
C ALA A 72 -3.17 -8.73 -0.81
N ARG A 73 -3.63 -9.32 0.30
CA ARG A 73 -4.77 -8.81 1.07
C ARG A 73 -4.53 -7.41 1.66
N SER A 74 -3.29 -7.03 1.94
CA SER A 74 -2.99 -5.69 2.46
C SER A 74 -3.34 -4.63 1.41
N PHE A 75 -3.18 -4.91 0.11
CA PHE A 75 -3.66 -4.02 -0.96
C PHE A 75 -5.19 -3.95 -1.03
N ASP A 76 -5.88 -5.09 -0.89
CA ASP A 76 -7.34 -5.13 -0.82
C ASP A 76 -7.89 -4.28 0.33
N ASP A 77 -7.23 -4.38 1.47
CA ASP A 77 -7.55 -3.66 2.69
C ASP A 77 -7.43 -2.13 2.50
N LEU A 78 -6.45 -1.65 1.72
CA LEU A 78 -6.31 -0.24 1.34
C LEU A 78 -7.39 0.19 0.33
N ALA A 79 -7.68 -0.65 -0.66
CA ALA A 79 -8.73 -0.38 -1.65
C ALA A 79 -10.11 -0.27 -0.98
N GLU A 80 -10.41 -1.13 -0.01
CA GLU A 80 -11.67 -1.09 0.75
C GLU A 80 -11.80 0.19 1.58
N ASP A 81 -10.72 0.65 2.22
CA ASP A 81 -10.73 1.93 2.93
C ASP A 81 -11.04 3.10 1.99
N LEU A 82 -10.41 3.12 0.81
CA LEU A 82 -10.64 4.15 -0.20
C LEU A 82 -12.06 4.12 -0.77
N ASP A 83 -12.60 2.94 -1.07
CA ASP A 83 -13.98 2.75 -1.56
C ASP A 83 -15.02 3.18 -0.50
N ALA A 84 -14.69 3.02 0.78
CA ALA A 84 -15.52 3.50 1.88
C ALA A 84 -15.34 5.00 2.19
N GLY A 85 -14.54 5.73 1.40
CA GLY A 85 -14.26 7.15 1.59
C GLY A 85 -13.35 7.46 2.80
N ARG A 86 -12.70 6.43 3.38
CA ARG A 86 -11.75 6.58 4.48
C ARG A 86 -10.35 6.90 3.95
N LEU A 87 -9.49 7.43 4.82
CA LEU A 87 -8.07 7.49 4.56
C LEU A 87 -7.44 6.12 4.85
N PRO A 88 -6.67 5.53 3.91
CA PRO A 88 -6.09 4.19 4.07
C PRO A 88 -4.83 4.24 4.95
N ARG A 89 -5.01 4.54 6.25
CA ARG A 89 -3.89 4.58 7.20
C ARG A 89 -3.41 3.16 7.53
N PRO A 90 -2.09 2.90 7.43
CA PRO A 90 -1.56 1.56 7.60
C PRO A 90 -1.57 1.14 9.07
N ARG A 91 -2.12 -0.04 9.36
CA ARG A 91 -2.19 -0.60 10.73
C ARG A 91 -1.07 -1.58 11.04
N THR A 92 -0.32 -2.00 10.02
CA THR A 92 0.72 -3.03 10.09
C THR A 92 1.96 -2.57 9.29
N MET A 93 3.05 -3.33 9.32
CA MET A 93 4.21 -3.06 8.45
C MET A 93 3.87 -3.36 6.98
N ALA A 94 3.15 -4.46 6.75
CA ALA A 94 2.71 -4.86 5.41
C ALA A 94 1.78 -3.82 4.77
N GLU A 95 0.84 -3.24 5.53
CA GLU A 95 -0.02 -2.17 5.01
C GLU A 95 0.75 -0.90 4.67
N GLN A 96 1.80 -0.56 5.42
CA GLN A 96 2.64 0.60 5.09
C GLN A 96 3.41 0.35 3.80
N LEU A 97 4.01 -0.84 3.65
CA LEU A 97 4.72 -1.24 2.44
C LEU A 97 3.78 -1.25 1.22
N ALA A 98 2.57 -1.82 1.37
CA ALA A 98 1.54 -1.81 0.35
C ALA A 98 1.18 -0.37 -0.07
N LEU A 99 1.00 0.50 0.92
CA LEU A 99 0.63 1.90 0.68
C LEU A 99 1.74 2.67 -0.06
N MET A 100 3.00 2.44 0.28
CA MET A 100 4.14 3.04 -0.44
C MET A 100 4.13 2.66 -1.92
N ILE A 101 3.91 1.38 -2.24
CA ILE A 101 3.84 0.89 -3.63
C ILE A 101 2.65 1.52 -4.35
N VAL A 102 1.48 1.57 -3.70
CA VAL A 102 0.26 2.17 -4.28
C VAL A 102 0.45 3.66 -4.57
N ILE A 103 1.05 4.41 -3.66
CA ILE A 103 1.35 5.84 -3.86
C ILE A 103 2.32 6.02 -5.03
N LEU A 104 3.39 5.22 -5.09
CA LEU A 104 4.37 5.29 -6.16
C LEU A 104 3.71 5.04 -7.53
N GLN A 105 2.91 3.99 -7.65
CA GLN A 105 2.22 3.67 -8.91
C GLN A 105 1.17 4.71 -9.28
N ALA A 106 0.37 5.18 -8.32
CA ALA A 106 -0.63 6.22 -8.55
C ALA A 106 0.01 7.55 -8.98
N SER A 107 1.15 7.89 -8.39
CA SER A 107 1.94 9.07 -8.77
C SER A 107 2.49 8.95 -10.19
N ALA A 108 3.04 7.79 -10.55
CA ALA A 108 3.55 7.53 -11.89
C ALA A 108 2.42 7.64 -12.94
N ALA A 109 1.27 7.00 -12.69
CA ALA A 109 0.11 7.07 -13.58
C ALA A 109 -0.37 8.51 -13.83
N LEU A 110 -0.41 9.35 -12.78
CA LEU A 110 -0.75 10.77 -12.96
C LEU A 110 0.30 11.52 -13.78
N SER A 111 1.58 11.33 -13.46
CA SER A 111 2.71 11.99 -14.14
C SER A 111 2.75 11.68 -15.63
N ASP A 112 2.54 10.40 -15.98
CA ASP A 112 2.65 9.90 -17.35
C ASP A 112 1.32 10.03 -18.12
N ALA A 113 0.29 10.57 -17.47
CA ALA A 113 -1.08 10.64 -17.96
C ALA A 113 -1.66 9.25 -18.37
N GLU A 114 -1.20 8.20 -17.70
CA GLU A 114 -1.62 6.81 -17.88
C GLU A 114 -2.76 6.45 -16.93
N TYR A 115 -3.90 7.11 -17.10
CA TYR A 115 -5.12 6.85 -16.33
C TYR A 115 -6.38 6.84 -17.21
N GLY A 116 -7.41 6.15 -16.74
CA GLY A 116 -8.66 5.99 -17.47
C GLY A 116 -9.52 7.25 -17.53
N GLU A 117 -10.56 7.21 -18.38
CA GLU A 117 -11.55 8.29 -18.52
C GLU A 117 -12.23 8.65 -17.20
N ASP A 118 -12.35 7.68 -16.29
CA ASP A 118 -12.94 7.86 -14.96
C ASP A 118 -12.14 8.80 -14.05
N VAL A 119 -10.80 8.78 -14.15
CA VAL A 119 -9.94 9.76 -13.48
C VAL A 119 -9.92 11.08 -14.25
N ALA A 120 -9.87 11.01 -15.58
CA ALA A 120 -9.82 12.20 -16.44
C ALA A 120 -11.07 13.09 -16.30
N ALA A 121 -12.23 12.49 -16.02
CA ALA A 121 -13.49 13.18 -15.81
C ALA A 121 -13.62 13.88 -14.45
N LEU A 122 -12.74 13.59 -13.49
CA LEU A 122 -12.73 14.27 -12.19
C LEU A 122 -12.14 15.68 -12.32
N ASP A 123 -12.66 16.61 -11.54
CA ASP A 123 -12.15 17.98 -11.47
C ASP A 123 -10.68 17.99 -11.03
N ALA A 124 -9.86 18.78 -11.73
CA ALA A 124 -8.47 18.97 -11.36
C ALA A 124 -8.37 19.78 -10.06
N HIS A 125 -7.46 19.36 -9.17
CA HIS A 125 -7.16 20.05 -7.93
C HIS A 125 -5.68 20.51 -7.94
N PRO A 126 -5.35 21.71 -7.42
CA PRO A 126 -3.97 22.20 -7.36
C PRO A 126 -2.97 21.27 -6.64
N HIS A 127 -3.47 20.37 -5.80
CA HIS A 127 -2.67 19.41 -5.02
C HIS A 127 -2.65 17.99 -5.63
N ASP A 128 -3.22 17.76 -6.82
CA ASP A 128 -3.24 16.42 -7.42
C ASP A 128 -1.83 15.80 -7.56
N GLY A 129 -0.82 16.63 -7.84
CA GLY A 129 0.58 16.20 -7.95
C GLY A 129 1.38 16.17 -6.65
N ASP A 130 0.79 16.54 -5.51
CA ASP A 130 1.49 16.63 -4.22
C ASP A 130 1.49 15.29 -3.47
N TRP A 131 2.23 14.31 -4.01
CA TRP A 131 2.30 12.95 -3.47
C TRP A 131 3.21 12.82 -2.24
N ASP A 132 4.10 13.78 -2.02
CA ASP A 132 4.86 13.88 -0.77
C ASP A 132 3.92 14.19 0.40
N ALA A 133 2.99 15.15 0.22
CA ALA A 133 1.97 15.42 1.23
C ALA A 133 1.03 14.23 1.47
N VAL A 134 0.74 13.44 0.43
CA VAL A 134 -0.04 12.18 0.57
C VAL A 134 0.70 11.18 1.44
N SER A 135 2.00 10.99 1.19
CA SER A 135 2.84 10.06 1.95
C SER A 135 2.92 10.48 3.42
N ASP A 136 3.23 11.76 3.67
CA ASP A 136 3.33 12.32 5.03
C ASP A 136 1.98 12.35 5.76
N GLY A 137 0.87 12.53 5.04
CA GLY A 137 -0.46 12.61 5.62
C GLY A 137 -1.08 11.27 6.00
N LEU A 138 -0.67 10.20 5.32
CA LEU A 138 -1.16 8.85 5.54
C LEU A 138 -0.25 7.99 6.42
N MET A 139 1.04 8.27 6.47
CA MET A 139 2.01 7.51 7.25
C MET A 139 2.62 8.40 8.34
N ASP A 140 2.48 7.98 9.60
CA ASP A 140 3.07 8.69 10.74
C ASP A 140 4.60 8.48 10.82
N ASP A 141 5.10 7.40 10.22
CA ASP A 141 6.52 7.06 10.07
C ASP A 141 6.78 6.52 8.65
N ARG A 142 8.04 6.22 8.32
CA ARG A 142 8.43 5.59 7.05
C ARG A 142 9.32 4.37 7.26
N ASP A 143 9.05 3.60 8.31
CA ASP A 143 9.91 2.48 8.72
C ASP A 143 10.07 1.41 7.61
N ALA A 144 9.03 1.20 6.81
CA ALA A 144 9.07 0.29 5.67
C ALA A 144 10.14 0.64 4.61
N GLU A 145 10.54 1.92 4.48
CA GLU A 145 11.61 2.33 3.55
C GLU A 145 12.96 1.68 3.91
N ALA A 146 13.18 1.35 5.19
CA ALA A 146 14.44 0.79 5.65
C ALA A 146 14.76 -0.60 5.06
N PHE A 147 13.74 -1.35 4.61
CA PHE A 147 13.93 -2.67 4.01
C PHE A 147 14.40 -2.61 2.55
N TYR A 148 14.21 -1.48 1.86
CA TYR A 148 14.65 -1.29 0.47
C TYR A 148 16.13 -0.92 0.33
N HIS A 149 16.82 -0.62 1.43
CA HIS A 149 18.22 -0.21 1.42
C HIS A 149 19.11 -1.27 2.09
N PRO A 150 20.13 -1.83 1.39
CA PRO A 150 21.02 -2.85 1.96
C PRO A 150 21.74 -2.42 3.24
N ALA A 151 22.03 -1.11 3.37
CA ALA A 151 22.70 -0.55 4.53
C ALA A 151 21.85 -0.59 5.82
N THR A 152 20.52 -0.66 5.70
CA THR A 152 19.59 -0.65 6.83
C THR A 152 18.83 -1.96 6.97
N ALA A 153 18.51 -2.65 5.87
CA ALA A 153 17.64 -3.81 5.86
C ALA A 153 18.08 -4.92 6.85
N VAL A 154 19.37 -5.25 6.89
CA VAL A 154 19.90 -6.30 7.79
C VAL A 154 19.61 -5.99 9.26
N GLN A 155 19.82 -4.74 9.68
CA GLN A 155 19.58 -4.33 11.06
C GLN A 155 18.08 -4.30 11.38
N TRP A 156 17.28 -3.78 10.45
CA TRP A 156 15.83 -3.65 10.64
C TRP A 156 15.12 -5.00 10.68
N LEU A 157 15.58 -5.99 9.93
CA LEU A 157 15.06 -7.36 9.98
C LEU A 157 15.31 -8.04 11.34
N GLN A 158 16.30 -7.61 12.12
CA GLN A 158 16.50 -8.10 13.49
C GLN A 158 15.45 -7.56 14.46
N ILE A 159 14.85 -6.41 14.14
CA ILE A 159 13.85 -5.72 14.96
C ILE A 159 12.43 -6.11 14.50
N PHE A 160 12.22 -6.18 13.19
CA PHE A 160 10.96 -6.48 12.53
C PHE A 160 11.15 -7.56 11.45
N PRO A 161 11.27 -8.84 11.86
CA PRO A 161 11.33 -9.95 10.91
C PRO A 161 10.05 -10.03 10.06
N CYS A 162 10.15 -10.55 8.83
CA CYS A 162 9.05 -10.57 7.86
C CYS A 162 7.76 -11.23 8.38
N ASP A 163 7.85 -12.25 9.23
CA ASP A 163 6.71 -12.95 9.83
C ASP A 163 5.89 -12.07 10.80
N THR A 164 6.48 -10.98 11.30
CA THR A 164 5.83 -10.01 12.18
C THR A 164 5.07 -8.91 11.41
N TRP A 165 5.24 -8.81 10.09
CA TRP A 165 4.79 -7.62 9.35
C TRP A 165 3.28 -7.41 9.31
N PHE A 166 2.49 -8.45 9.58
CA PHE A 166 1.03 -8.39 9.63
C PHE A 166 0.48 -8.16 11.04
N ALA A 167 1.35 -8.09 12.05
CA ALA A 167 0.93 -7.73 13.40
C ALA A 167 0.51 -6.25 13.44
N PRO A 168 -0.57 -5.92 14.19
CA PRO A 168 -0.95 -4.53 14.40
C PRO A 168 0.18 -3.76 15.08
N ARG A 169 0.42 -2.53 14.62
CA ARG A 169 1.30 -1.57 15.29
C ARG A 169 0.72 -1.18 16.66
N LEU A 170 1.57 -0.65 17.52
CA LEU A 170 1.17 -0.21 18.85
C LEU A 170 0.07 0.87 18.75
N GLY A 171 -1.09 0.59 19.34
CA GLY A 171 -2.24 1.51 19.33
C GLY A 171 -3.24 1.27 18.18
N GLU A 172 -2.90 0.42 17.21
CA GLU A 172 -3.77 0.10 16.08
C GLU A 172 -4.70 -1.07 16.38
N GLN A 173 -5.93 -1.00 15.87
CA GLN A 173 -6.87 -2.12 15.95
C GLN A 173 -6.64 -3.09 14.78
N PRO A 174 -6.53 -4.41 15.03
CA PRO A 174 -6.42 -5.39 13.97
C PRO A 174 -7.63 -5.32 13.04
N ARG A 175 -7.40 -5.52 11.74
CA ARG A 175 -8.48 -5.78 10.79
C ARG A 175 -9.16 -7.11 11.10
N ASP A 176 -10.43 -7.25 10.71
CA ASP A 176 -11.20 -8.49 10.92
C ASP A 176 -10.48 -9.69 10.30
N SER A 177 -10.06 -10.65 11.12
CA SER A 177 -9.34 -11.84 10.69
C SER A 177 -10.17 -12.75 9.76
N ARG A 178 -11.50 -12.57 9.69
CA ARG A 178 -12.42 -13.41 8.89
C ARG A 178 -12.63 -12.93 7.45
N ARG A 179 -12.01 -11.82 7.04
CA ARG A 179 -12.16 -11.26 5.68
C ARG A 179 -11.63 -12.16 4.55
N GLY A 180 -10.88 -13.22 4.88
CA GLY A 180 -10.44 -14.23 3.92
C GLY A 180 -9.31 -13.76 3.02
N PHE A 181 -9.11 -14.48 1.91
CA PHE A 181 -8.25 -14.12 0.78
C PHE A 181 -9.11 -14.18 -0.49
N ARG A 182 -8.78 -13.36 -1.51
CA ARG A 182 -9.31 -13.61 -2.86
C ARG A 182 -8.61 -14.85 -3.41
N ARG A 183 -9.32 -15.60 -4.25
CA ARG A 183 -8.85 -16.75 -5.03
C ARG A 183 -8.28 -17.94 -4.23
#